data_AF-A0A353TY11-F1
#
_entry.id   AF-A0A353TY11-F1
#
_cell.length_a   1.000
_cell.length_b   1.000
_cell.length_c   1.000
_cell.angle_alpha   90.00
_cell.angle_beta   90.00
_cell.angle_gamma   90.00
#
_symmetry.space_group_name_H-M   'P 1'
#
loop_
_entity.id
_entity.type
_entity.pdbx_description
1 polymer ?
#
loop_
_entity_poly.entity_id
_entity_poly.type
_entity_poly.pdbx_seq_one_letter_code
_entity_poly.pdbx_strand_id
1 'polypeptide(L)' 'MKLFDVYPLMNVTPLKAEGCYVWDKEDRKYLDLYGGHAVI' A
#
# COMPACT_ATOMS: atom_id res chain seq x y z
N MET A 1 9.80 -16.69 2.06
CA MET A 1 9.47 -16.89 3.49
C MET A 1 8.00 -16.55 3.68
N LYS A 2 7.30 -17.23 4.58
CA LYS A 2 5.90 -16.92 4.91
C LYS A 2 5.88 -15.83 5.98
N LEU A 3 5.09 -14.78 5.77
CA LEU A 3 4.89 -13.73 6.78
C LEU A 3 4.05 -14.29 7.94
N PHE A 4 4.29 -13.79 9.14
CA PHE A 4 3.46 -14.09 10.31
C PHE A 4 2.17 -13.28 10.23
N ASP A 5 1.06 -13.93 10.56
CA ASP A 5 -0.27 -13.32 10.57
C ASP A 5 -0.48 -12.56 11.89
N VAL A 6 0.13 -11.37 11.97
CA VAL A 6 0.11 -10.51 13.17
C VAL A 6 -0.74 -9.25 12.97
N TYR A 7 -1.19 -8.99 11.74
CA TYR A 7 -2.07 -7.88 11.39
C TYR A 7 -2.82 -8.19 10.08
N PRO A 8 -4.02 -7.60 9.89
CA PRO A 8 -4.72 -7.65 8.61
C PRO A 8 -3.91 -6.87 7.56
N LEU A 9 -3.62 -7.55 6.46
CA LEU A 9 -2.92 -6.97 5.31
C LEU A 9 -3.93 -6.44 4.29
N MET A 10 -3.64 -5.26 3.75
CA MET A 10 -4.33 -4.80 2.55
C MET A 10 -3.75 -5.47 1.31
N ASN A 11 -4.61 -5.99 0.44
CA ASN A 11 -4.16 -6.63 -0.82
C ASN A 11 -3.85 -5.57 -1.90
N VAL A 12 -2.87 -4.70 -1.62
CA VAL A 12 -2.37 -3.68 -2.54
C VAL A 12 -0.85 -3.60 -2.40
N THR A 13 -0.15 -3.50 -3.53
CA THR A 13 1.32 -3.36 -3.55
C THR A 13 1.68 -2.08 -4.28
N PRO A 14 1.98 -0.98 -3.57
CA PRO A 14 2.38 0.27 -4.20
C PRO A 14 3.76 0.13 -4.84
N LEU A 15 3.92 0.69 -6.04
CA LEU A 15 5.18 0.71 -6.79
C LEU A 15 5.79 2.10 -6.93
N LYS A 16 4.96 3.15 -6.95
CA LYS A 16 5.39 4.55 -7.04
C LYS A 16 4.50 5.44 -6.17
N ALA A 17 5.04 6.57 -5.74
CA ALA A 17 4.34 7.56 -4.93
C ALA A 17 4.78 8.98 -5.31
N GLU A 18 3.86 9.93 -5.21
CA GLU A 18 4.06 11.34 -5.50
C GLU A 18 3.03 12.17 -4.72
N GLY A 19 3.51 13.07 -3.86
CA GLY A 19 2.64 13.82 -2.94
C GLY A 19 1.81 12.87 -2.05
N CYS A 20 0.50 13.09 -1.98
CA CYS A 20 -0.43 12.22 -1.26
C CYS A 20 -1.01 11.10 -2.11
N TYR A 21 -0.34 10.70 -3.20
CA TYR A 21 -0.84 9.64 -4.09
C TYR A 21 0.14 8.49 -4.20
N VAL A 22 -0.40 7.28 -4.28
CA VAL A 22 0.35 6.05 -4.53
C VAL A 22 -0.28 5.29 -5.69
N TRP A 23 0.54 4.53 -6.42
CA TRP A 23 0.07 3.70 -7.52
C TRP A 23 0.51 2.26 -7.33
N ASP A 24 -0.37 1.33 -7.69
CA ASP A 24 -0.05 -0.09 -7.71
C ASP A 24 0.55 -0.54 -9.06
N LYS A 25 0.76 -1.85 -9.18
CA LYS A 25 1.26 -2.51 -10.40
C LYS A 25 0.34 -2.42 -11.61
N GLU A 26 -0.92 -2.08 -11.43
CA GLU A 26 -1.92 -1.92 -12.48
C GLU A 26 -2.13 -0.44 -12.83
N ASP A 27 -1.20 0.44 -12.40
CA ASP A 27 -1.28 1.89 -12.54
C ASP A 27 -2.53 2.52 -11.89
N ARG A 28 -3.18 1.81 -10.96
CA ARG A 28 -4.32 2.35 -10.23
C ARG A 28 -3.84 3.37 -9.22
N LYS A 29 -4.45 4.56 -9.24
CA LYS A 29 -4.10 5.68 -8.37
C LYS A 29 -4.94 5.65 -7.10
N TYR A 30 -4.28 5.74 -5.96
CA TYR A 30 -4.90 5.82 -4.64
C TYR A 30 -4.51 7.13 -3.96
N LEU A 31 -5.46 7.73 -3.24
CA LEU A 31 -5.18 8.83 -2.32
C LEU A 31 -4.71 8.22 -0.98
N ASP A 32 -3.52 8.60 -0.54
CA ASP A 32 -2.97 8.17 0.74
C ASP A 32 -3.57 9.00 1.89
N LEU A 33 -4.44 8.33 2.66
CA LEU A 33 -5.00 8.84 3.92
C LEU A 33 -4.44 8.11 5.15
N TYR A 34 -3.52 7.18 4.95
CA TYR A 34 -2.88 6.40 6.02
C TYR A 34 -1.57 7.05 6.49
N GLY A 35 -0.99 7.96 5.71
CA GLY A 35 0.21 8.70 6.08
C GLY A 35 1.36 7.77 6.44
N GLY A 36 1.51 6.66 5.69
CA GLY A 36 2.58 5.68 5.90
C GLY A 36 2.39 4.68 7.05
N HIS A 37 1.21 4.61 7.69
CA HIS A 37 0.93 3.65 8.77
C HIS A 37 0.18 2.39 8.31
N ALA A 38 -0.21 2.32 7.04
CA ALA A 38 -0.83 1.13 6.48
C ALA A 38 0.17 -0.03 6.43
N VAL A 39 -0.32 -1.24 6.69
CA VAL A 39 0.46 -2.47 6.52
C VAL A 39 -0.06 -3.19 5.28
N ILE A 40 0.81 -3.26 4.28
CA ILE A 40 0.53 -3.56 2.87
C ILE A 40 1.52 -4.60 2.35
#